data_AF-A0A9X3MYP8-F1
#
_entry.id   AF-A0A9X3MYP8-F1
#
_cell.length_a   1.000
_cell.length_b   1.000
_cell.length_c   1.000
_cell.angle_alpha   90.00
_cell.angle_beta   90.00
_cell.angle_gamma   90.00
#
_symmetry.space_group_name_H-M   'P 1'
#
loop_
_entity.id
_entity.type
_entity.pdbx_description
1 polymer ?
#
loop_
_entity_poly.entity_id
_entity_poly.type
_entity_poly.pdbx_seq_one_letter_code
_entity_poly.pdbx_strand_id
1 'polypeptide(L)'
;MTVSFPRLTLVELRKMVDTRAGFWLQLTVAALTLIVVAALCIFGDPDDLIFRDLLALATFPASVLLPIVGILLVSSEWSQRTALITFTLVPRRLRVMGAKIAASVVLGAVVLALAIVVAAVATVAVGGAWTLGGVVFLQIALLCVTAILTGVAFGSAFLSSAPAIVLYFVLPFGFAALGSIPFLNDAAQWLDVTRTTSSMTDRALTAHEWAQFAVSQAVWLVLPLAIGLVRIARGEIRAA
;
A
#
# COMPACT_ATOMS: atom_id res chain seq x y z
N MET A 1 11.63 26.63 17.48
CA MET A 1 10.75 26.65 16.28
C MET A 1 10.10 25.29 16.10
N THR A 2 8.78 25.19 16.15
CA THR A 2 8.09 23.93 15.85
C THR A 2 7.99 23.75 14.34
N VAL A 3 8.57 22.69 13.78
CA VAL A 3 8.37 22.33 12.37
C VAL A 3 6.87 22.19 12.09
N SER A 4 6.36 22.77 11.00
CA SER A 4 4.95 22.67 10.63
C SER A 4 4.60 21.25 10.16
N PHE A 5 3.34 20.82 10.31
CA PHE A 5 2.93 19.47 9.89
C PHE A 5 3.16 19.21 8.39
N PRO A 6 2.81 20.13 7.46
CA PRO A 6 3.08 19.93 6.03
C PRO A 6 4.56 19.79 5.71
N ARG A 7 5.43 20.57 6.38
CA ARG A 7 6.89 20.46 6.20
C ARG A 7 7.41 19.11 6.68
N LEU A 8 6.85 18.57 7.77
CA LEU A 8 7.19 17.24 8.25
C LEU A 8 6.74 16.16 7.26
N THR A 9 5.52 16.26 6.73
CA THR A 9 5.01 15.36 5.69
C THR A 9 5.88 15.38 4.43
N LEU A 10 6.33 16.55 3.98
CA LEU A 10 7.25 16.68 2.84
C LEU A 10 8.61 16.02 3.10
N VAL A 11 9.15 16.12 4.32
CA VAL A 11 10.39 15.43 4.69
C VAL A 11 10.21 13.92 4.66
N GLU A 12 9.10 13.41 5.19
CA GLU A 12 8.79 11.98 5.15
C GLU A 12 8.58 11.48 3.72
N LEU A 13 7.92 12.27 2.86
CA LEU A 13 7.74 11.94 1.44
C LEU A 13 9.09 11.87 0.71
N ARG A 14 10.02 12.80 0.98
CA ARG A 14 11.38 12.76 0.43
C ARG A 14 12.14 11.50 0.84
N LYS A 15 12.00 11.03 2.08
CA LYS A 15 12.63 9.76 2.51
C LYS A 15 12.18 8.56 1.67
N MET A 16 10.94 8.57 1.17
CA MET A 16 10.39 7.49 0.35
C MET A 16 10.94 7.46 -1.07
N VAL A 17 11.56 8.55 -1.55
CA VAL A 17 12.04 8.70 -2.93
C VAL A 17 13.54 8.94 -3.02
N ASP A 18 14.10 9.78 -2.15
CA ASP A 18 15.50 10.23 -2.20
C ASP A 18 16.50 9.21 -1.62
N THR A 19 16.00 8.14 -0.98
CA THR A 19 16.86 7.05 -0.51
C THR A 19 17.17 6.08 -1.65
N ARG A 20 18.33 5.39 -1.61
CA ARG A 20 18.66 4.37 -2.63
C ARG A 20 17.54 3.33 -2.77
N ALA A 21 17.06 2.79 -1.65
CA ALA A 21 15.97 1.81 -1.67
C ALA A 21 14.65 2.42 -2.16
N GLY A 22 14.29 3.61 -1.70
CA GLY A 22 13.08 4.32 -2.14
C GLY A 22 13.07 4.58 -3.65
N PHE A 23 14.16 5.15 -4.17
CA PHE A 23 14.35 5.42 -5.60
C PHE A 23 14.17 4.16 -6.45
N TRP A 24 14.89 3.08 -6.13
CA TRP A 24 14.81 1.83 -6.90
C TRP A 24 13.45 1.14 -6.78
N LEU A 25 12.75 1.27 -5.65
CA LEU A 25 11.38 0.78 -5.51
C LEU A 25 10.42 1.56 -6.41
N GLN A 26 10.47 2.90 -6.40
CA GLN A 26 9.60 3.71 -7.27
C GLN A 26 9.89 3.47 -8.76
N LEU A 27 11.17 3.37 -9.13
CA LEU A 27 11.57 3.08 -10.50
C LEU A 27 11.08 1.69 -10.93
N THR A 28 11.20 0.68 -10.07
CA THR A 28 10.71 -0.67 -10.34
C THR A 28 9.19 -0.68 -10.50
N VAL A 29 8.44 0.05 -9.66
CA VAL A 29 6.98 0.20 -9.81
C VAL A 29 6.64 0.78 -11.18
N ALA A 30 7.25 1.92 -11.53
CA ALA A 30 7.00 2.57 -12.82
C ALA A 30 7.35 1.68 -14.02
N ALA A 31 8.51 1.02 -13.97
CA ALA A 31 8.96 0.12 -15.03
C ALA A 31 8.01 -1.08 -15.19
N LEU A 32 7.64 -1.74 -14.10
CA LEU A 32 6.71 -2.88 -14.14
C LEU A 32 5.32 -2.46 -14.62
N THR A 33 4.82 -1.31 -14.18
CA THR A 33 3.53 -0.77 -14.66
C THR A 33 3.55 -0.59 -16.18
N LEU A 34 4.62 0.02 -16.73
CA LEU A 34 4.75 0.18 -18.19
C LEU A 34 4.87 -1.17 -18.90
N ILE A 35 5.68 -2.09 -18.40
CA ILE A 35 5.91 -3.41 -19.00
C ILE A 35 4.61 -4.21 -19.07
N VAL A 36 3.89 -4.29 -17.95
CA VAL A 36 2.69 -5.14 -17.85
C VAL A 36 1.55 -4.55 -18.68
N VAL A 37 1.36 -3.23 -18.67
CA VAL A 37 0.35 -2.58 -19.52
C VAL A 37 0.70 -2.72 -21.01
N ALA A 38 1.96 -2.52 -21.39
CA ALA A 38 2.40 -2.71 -22.77
C ALA A 38 2.22 -4.16 -23.23
N ALA A 39 2.50 -5.15 -22.35
CA ALA A 39 2.28 -6.56 -22.65
C ALA A 39 0.79 -6.85 -22.92
N LEU A 40 -0.13 -6.33 -22.09
CA LEU A 40 -1.56 -6.48 -22.35
C LEU A 40 -1.98 -5.82 -23.67
N CYS A 41 -1.44 -4.64 -24.00
CA CYS A 41 -1.75 -3.98 -25.27
C CYS A 41 -1.28 -4.75 -26.51
N ILE A 42 -0.22 -5.54 -26.40
CA ILE A 42 0.37 -6.29 -27.53
C ILE A 42 -0.24 -7.70 -27.65
N PHE A 43 -0.48 -8.35 -26.51
CA PHE A 43 -0.83 -9.78 -26.45
C PHE A 43 -2.25 -10.04 -25.91
N GLY A 44 -2.93 -9.03 -25.39
CA GLY A 44 -4.25 -9.17 -24.78
C GLY A 44 -5.38 -9.34 -25.79
N ASP A 45 -6.44 -9.99 -25.35
CA ASP A 45 -7.67 -10.11 -26.13
C ASP A 45 -8.38 -8.76 -26.23
N PRO A 46 -9.05 -8.44 -27.36
CA PRO A 46 -9.72 -7.15 -27.55
C PRO A 46 -10.73 -6.79 -26.46
N ASP A 47 -11.36 -7.79 -25.84
CA ASP A 47 -12.35 -7.61 -24.78
C ASP A 47 -11.72 -7.08 -23.47
N ASP A 48 -10.41 -7.33 -23.26
CA ASP A 48 -9.65 -6.86 -22.10
C ASP A 48 -9.02 -5.47 -22.33
N LEU A 49 -9.11 -4.92 -23.54
CA LEU A 49 -8.53 -3.63 -23.92
C LEU A 49 -9.48 -2.46 -23.58
N ILE A 50 -10.00 -2.45 -22.36
CA ILE A 50 -10.83 -1.37 -21.83
C ILE A 50 -10.11 -0.63 -20.69
N PHE A 51 -10.49 0.64 -20.49
CA PHE A 51 -9.82 1.52 -19.53
C PHE A 51 -9.81 0.98 -18.09
N ARG A 52 -10.91 0.33 -17.64
CA ARG A 52 -10.98 -0.30 -16.31
C ARG A 52 -9.87 -1.32 -16.11
N ASP A 53 -9.73 -2.25 -17.04
CA ASP A 53 -8.82 -3.40 -16.89
C ASP A 53 -7.36 -2.94 -17.07
N LEU A 54 -7.11 -2.01 -17.99
CA LEU A 54 -5.81 -1.34 -18.12
C LEU A 54 -5.42 -0.57 -16.85
N LEU A 55 -6.36 0.11 -16.19
CA LEU A 55 -6.10 0.83 -14.93
C LEU A 55 -5.87 -0.14 -13.75
N ALA A 56 -6.66 -1.19 -13.65
CA ALA A 56 -6.47 -2.23 -12.64
C ALA A 56 -5.07 -2.85 -12.78
N LEU A 57 -4.69 -3.20 -14.01
CA LEU A 57 -3.40 -3.75 -14.35
C LEU A 57 -2.25 -2.75 -14.09
N ALA A 58 -2.43 -1.48 -14.44
CA ALA A 58 -1.44 -0.43 -14.19
C ALA A 58 -1.17 -0.21 -12.69
N THR A 59 -2.18 -0.44 -11.85
CA THR A 59 -2.10 -0.28 -10.39
C THR A 59 -1.52 -1.52 -9.69
N PHE A 60 -1.51 -2.68 -10.35
CA PHE A 60 -1.08 -3.94 -9.75
C PHE A 60 0.37 -3.94 -9.23
N PRO A 61 1.39 -3.47 -9.97
CA PRO A 61 2.76 -3.41 -9.43
C PRO A 61 2.87 -2.53 -8.18
N ALA A 62 2.10 -1.44 -8.12
CA ALA A 62 2.07 -0.56 -6.97
C ALA A 62 1.42 -1.23 -5.75
N SER A 63 0.35 -2.01 -5.93
CA SER A 63 -0.30 -2.71 -4.81
C SER A 63 0.63 -3.72 -4.12
N VAL A 64 1.56 -4.31 -4.88
CA VAL A 64 2.56 -5.25 -4.36
C VAL A 64 3.75 -4.55 -3.71
N LEU A 65 4.28 -3.48 -4.33
CA LEU A 65 5.56 -2.88 -3.92
C LEU A 65 5.43 -1.67 -2.99
N LEU A 66 4.35 -0.87 -3.07
CA LEU A 66 4.15 0.26 -2.15
C LEU A 66 4.08 -0.13 -0.66
N PRO A 67 3.49 -1.28 -0.27
CA PRO A 67 3.59 -1.74 1.12
C PRO A 67 5.03 -1.81 1.63
N ILE A 68 6.00 -2.21 0.78
CA ILE A 68 7.43 -2.24 1.16
C ILE A 68 7.93 -0.84 1.47
N VAL A 69 7.53 0.16 0.67
CA VAL A 69 7.87 1.57 0.91
C VAL A 69 7.28 2.04 2.24
N GLY A 70 6.02 1.70 2.53
CA GLY A 70 5.37 1.98 3.81
C GLY A 70 6.08 1.33 5.00
N ILE A 71 6.51 0.08 4.86
CA ILE A 71 7.29 -0.64 5.88
C ILE A 71 8.58 0.13 6.16
N LEU A 72 9.37 0.38 5.11
CA LEU A 72 10.68 1.02 5.21
C LEU A 72 10.57 2.45 5.75
N LEU A 73 9.52 3.20 5.41
CA LEU A 73 9.28 4.57 5.91
C LEU A 73 9.28 4.63 7.44
N VAL A 74 8.79 3.58 8.09
CA VAL A 74 8.83 3.46 9.54
C VAL A 74 10.06 2.67 9.95
N SER A 75 10.12 1.37 9.67
CA SER A 75 11.07 0.44 10.28
C SER A 75 12.55 0.80 10.06
N SER A 76 12.89 1.48 8.97
CA SER A 76 14.29 1.85 8.69
C SER A 76 14.89 2.74 9.77
N GLU A 77 14.11 3.64 10.38
CA GLU A 77 14.61 4.54 11.42
C GLU A 77 15.01 3.78 12.70
N TRP A 78 14.35 2.67 12.98
CA TRP A 78 14.67 1.79 14.11
C TRP A 78 15.81 0.85 13.75
N SER A 79 15.78 0.23 12.57
CA SER A 79 16.86 -0.65 12.10
C SER A 79 18.20 0.09 11.96
N GLN A 80 18.19 1.36 11.54
CA GLN A 80 19.37 2.20 11.37
C GLN A 80 19.67 3.07 12.60
N ARG A 81 18.88 2.96 13.68
CA ARG A 81 19.05 3.71 14.93
C ARG A 81 18.98 5.24 14.78
N THR A 82 18.36 5.75 13.71
CA THR A 82 18.17 7.19 13.48
C THR A 82 16.89 7.73 14.11
N ALA A 83 16.02 6.87 14.65
CA ALA A 83 14.81 7.25 15.37
C ALA A 83 15.09 8.26 16.52
N LEU A 84 16.21 8.11 17.24
CA LEU A 84 16.60 9.03 18.30
C LEU A 84 16.74 10.47 17.78
N ILE A 85 17.34 10.66 16.61
CA ILE A 85 17.52 11.97 15.97
C ILE A 85 16.15 12.57 15.60
N THR A 86 15.25 11.77 15.03
CA THR A 86 13.91 12.23 14.67
C THR A 86 13.14 12.74 15.89
N PHE A 87 13.18 11.99 17.00
CA PHE A 87 12.40 12.33 18.19
C PHE A 87 13.11 13.32 19.15
N THR A 88 14.41 13.58 19.00
CA THR A 88 15.05 14.74 19.64
C THR A 88 14.67 16.04 18.94
N LEU A 89 14.59 16.03 17.60
CA LEU A 89 14.16 17.20 16.80
C LEU A 89 12.65 17.46 16.92
N VAL A 90 11.84 16.40 16.94
CA VAL A 90 10.37 16.49 17.07
C VAL A 90 9.90 15.54 18.19
N PRO A 91 9.85 16.00 19.45
CA PRO A 91 9.51 15.16 20.61
C PRO A 91 8.08 14.58 20.60
N ARG A 92 7.19 15.16 19.80
CA ARG A 92 5.80 14.70 19.64
C ARG A 92 5.75 13.51 18.69
N ARG A 93 6.06 12.30 19.18
CA ARG A 93 6.25 11.09 18.35
C ARG A 93 5.05 10.76 17.45
N LEU A 94 3.84 10.85 18.00
CA LEU A 94 2.60 10.61 17.23
C LEU A 94 2.37 11.64 16.12
N ARG A 95 2.91 12.85 16.27
CA ARG A 95 2.87 13.87 15.21
C ARG A 95 3.74 13.47 14.02
N VAL A 96 4.89 12.85 14.27
CA VAL A 96 5.76 12.30 13.22
C VAL A 96 5.08 11.13 12.52
N MET A 97 4.44 10.23 13.28
CA MET A 97 3.66 9.14 12.70
C MET A 97 2.49 9.64 11.83
N GLY A 98 1.77 10.67 12.28
CA GLY A 98 0.75 11.31 11.46
C GLY A 98 1.31 11.88 10.16
N ALA A 99 2.51 12.46 10.19
CA ALA A 99 3.17 12.96 8.98
C ALA A 99 3.61 11.84 8.02
N LYS A 100 4.07 10.70 8.55
CA LYS A 100 4.38 9.50 7.75
C LYS A 100 3.13 8.93 7.08
N ILE A 101 2.02 8.80 7.81
CA ILE A 101 0.73 8.36 7.27
C ILE A 101 0.28 9.31 6.15
N ALA A 102 0.33 10.63 6.39
CA ALA A 102 -0.01 11.62 5.37
C ALA A 102 0.90 11.54 4.13
N ALA A 103 2.21 11.33 4.33
CA ALA A 103 3.17 11.16 3.23
C ALA A 103 2.86 9.89 2.41
N SER A 104 2.49 8.79 3.07
CA SER A 104 2.07 7.56 2.41
C SER A 104 0.80 7.74 1.58
N VAL A 105 -0.20 8.45 2.10
CA VAL A 105 -1.42 8.77 1.34
C VAL A 105 -1.10 9.62 0.11
N VAL A 106 -0.24 10.64 0.26
CA VAL A 106 0.21 11.48 -0.86
C VAL A 106 0.96 10.66 -1.91
N LEU A 107 1.88 9.78 -1.51
CA LEU A 107 2.60 8.93 -2.45
C LEU A 107 1.65 7.97 -3.18
N GLY A 108 0.72 7.33 -2.46
CA GLY A 108 -0.30 6.47 -3.06
C GLY A 108 -1.12 7.21 -4.11
N ALA A 109 -1.54 8.45 -3.82
CA ALA A 109 -2.27 9.28 -4.77
C ALA A 109 -1.43 9.64 -6.02
N VAL A 110 -0.14 9.93 -5.84
CA VAL A 110 0.78 10.22 -6.97
C VAL A 110 0.96 8.99 -7.86
N VAL A 111 1.14 7.81 -7.26
CA VAL A 111 1.31 6.55 -8.01
C VAL A 111 0.02 6.15 -8.72
N LEU A 112 -1.14 6.33 -8.09
CA LEU A 112 -2.45 6.16 -8.73
C LEU A 112 -2.62 7.11 -9.92
N ALA A 113 -2.25 8.39 -9.77
CA ALA A 113 -2.32 9.35 -10.86
C ALA A 113 -1.43 8.93 -12.05
N LEU A 114 -0.22 8.40 -11.77
CA LEU A 114 0.65 7.84 -12.80
C LEU A 114 0.00 6.62 -13.49
N ALA A 115 -0.60 5.71 -12.73
CA ALA A 115 -1.30 4.55 -13.28
C ALA A 115 -2.48 4.96 -14.17
N ILE A 116 -3.24 5.99 -13.78
CA ILE A 116 -4.31 6.58 -14.59
C ILE A 116 -3.76 7.12 -15.91
N VAL A 117 -2.65 7.87 -15.88
CA VAL A 117 -2.02 8.40 -17.09
C VAL A 117 -1.56 7.27 -18.02
N VAL A 118 -0.89 6.26 -17.48
CA VAL A 118 -0.42 5.11 -18.27
C VAL A 118 -1.59 4.35 -18.89
N ALA A 119 -2.64 4.05 -18.11
CA ALA A 119 -3.82 3.37 -18.60
C ALA A 119 -4.55 4.20 -19.67
N ALA A 120 -4.68 5.51 -19.48
CA ALA A 120 -5.34 6.41 -20.43
C ALA A 120 -4.59 6.46 -21.76
N VAL A 121 -3.26 6.60 -21.71
CA VAL A 121 -2.40 6.58 -22.91
C VAL A 121 -2.52 5.24 -23.64
N ALA A 122 -2.51 4.13 -22.90
CA ALA A 122 -2.68 2.80 -23.45
C ALA A 122 -4.05 2.63 -24.13
N THR A 123 -5.14 3.04 -23.47
CA THR A 123 -6.50 2.98 -24.05
C THR A 123 -6.60 3.76 -25.35
N VAL A 124 -6.02 4.97 -25.43
CA VAL A 124 -5.97 5.74 -26.69
C VAL A 124 -5.18 4.97 -27.77
N ALA A 125 -4.00 4.46 -27.42
CA ALA A 125 -3.10 3.82 -28.36
C ALA A 125 -3.69 2.57 -29.02
N VAL A 126 -4.49 1.80 -28.27
CA VAL A 126 -5.14 0.57 -28.78
C VAL A 126 -6.57 0.79 -29.30
N GLY A 127 -7.09 2.03 -29.23
CA GLY A 127 -8.49 2.32 -29.58
C GLY A 127 -9.51 1.66 -28.64
N GLY A 128 -9.12 1.45 -27.38
CA GLY A 128 -9.90 0.76 -26.36
C GLY A 128 -11.11 1.55 -25.86
N ALA A 129 -12.03 0.86 -25.18
CA ALA A 129 -13.25 1.49 -24.66
C ALA A 129 -12.99 2.25 -23.34
N TRP A 130 -13.59 3.44 -23.23
CA TRP A 130 -13.54 4.29 -22.04
C TRP A 130 -14.62 3.93 -21.02
N THR A 131 -14.58 2.70 -20.54
CA THR A 131 -15.54 2.20 -19.53
C THR A 131 -14.86 2.12 -18.17
N LEU A 132 -15.35 2.92 -17.22
CA LEU A 132 -14.99 2.83 -15.81
C LEU A 132 -16.11 3.40 -14.94
N GLY A 133 -16.67 2.57 -14.07
CA GLY A 133 -17.66 3.03 -13.10
C GLY A 133 -17.01 3.86 -11.99
N GLY A 134 -17.63 4.97 -11.59
CA GLY A 134 -17.10 5.83 -10.52
C GLY A 134 -16.88 5.11 -9.19
N VAL A 135 -17.73 4.12 -8.86
CA VAL A 135 -17.56 3.27 -7.66
C VAL A 135 -16.29 2.42 -7.76
N VAL A 136 -16.07 1.77 -8.91
CA VAL A 136 -14.88 0.95 -9.14
C VAL A 136 -13.61 1.81 -9.09
N PHE A 137 -13.64 3.01 -9.66
CA PHE A 137 -12.55 3.97 -9.53
C PHE A 137 -12.20 4.28 -8.06
N LEU A 138 -13.21 4.56 -7.23
CA LEU A 138 -13.00 4.82 -5.80
C LEU A 138 -12.49 3.57 -5.07
N GLN A 139 -12.91 2.37 -5.45
CA GLN A 139 -12.39 1.12 -4.90
C GLN A 139 -10.91 0.91 -5.26
N ILE A 140 -10.50 1.19 -6.50
CA ILE A 140 -9.09 1.14 -6.92
C ILE A 140 -8.26 2.16 -6.13
N ALA A 141 -8.77 3.38 -5.97
CA ALA A 141 -8.09 4.41 -5.17
C ALA A 141 -7.94 3.98 -3.71
N LEU A 142 -8.99 3.40 -3.13
CA LEU A 142 -8.97 2.87 -1.77
C LEU A 142 -7.93 1.76 -1.62
N LEU A 143 -7.90 0.80 -2.56
CA LEU A 143 -6.91 -0.28 -2.57
C LEU A 143 -5.48 0.24 -2.57
N CYS A 144 -5.18 1.22 -3.43
CA CYS A 144 -3.86 1.83 -3.52
C CYS A 144 -3.43 2.47 -2.18
N VAL A 145 -4.33 3.21 -1.55
CA VAL A 145 -4.07 3.85 -0.25
C VAL A 145 -3.94 2.82 0.86
N THR A 146 -4.82 1.82 0.93
CA THR A 146 -4.73 0.78 1.97
C THR A 146 -3.49 -0.08 1.81
N ALA A 147 -3.02 -0.35 0.59
CA ALA A 147 -1.81 -1.13 0.36
C ALA A 147 -0.59 -0.50 1.04
N ILE A 148 -0.34 0.79 0.79
CA ILE A 148 0.80 1.47 1.41
C ILE A 148 0.64 1.66 2.92
N LEU A 149 -0.59 1.92 3.40
CA LEU A 149 -0.87 2.08 4.82
C LEU A 149 -0.74 0.77 5.60
N THR A 150 -1.09 -0.37 5.01
CA THR A 150 -0.80 -1.69 5.60
C THR A 150 0.70 -1.89 5.75
N GLY A 151 1.49 -1.43 4.78
CA GLY A 151 2.94 -1.38 4.90
C GLY A 151 3.41 -0.56 6.11
N VAL A 152 2.89 0.66 6.26
CA VAL A 152 3.17 1.52 7.45
C VAL A 152 2.77 0.83 8.75
N ALA A 153 1.61 0.17 8.77
CA ALA A 153 1.11 -0.57 9.91
C ALA A 153 2.10 -1.67 10.34
N PHE A 154 2.52 -2.53 9.40
CA PHE A 154 3.51 -3.58 9.65
C PHE A 154 4.86 -3.00 10.07
N GLY A 155 5.38 -2.00 9.35
CA GLY A 155 6.64 -1.32 9.69
C GLY A 155 6.62 -0.76 11.11
N SER A 156 5.49 -0.19 11.54
CA SER A 156 5.30 0.33 12.89
C SER A 156 5.13 -0.76 13.95
N ALA A 157 4.49 -1.87 13.64
CA ALA A 157 4.26 -2.96 14.60
C ALA A 157 5.56 -3.70 14.94
N PHE A 158 6.41 -3.94 13.93
CA PHE A 158 7.65 -4.73 14.07
C PHE A 158 8.88 -3.87 14.37
N LEU A 159 8.91 -2.61 13.92
CA LEU A 159 10.07 -1.71 14.08
C LEU A 159 11.39 -2.29 13.52
N SER A 160 11.29 -3.24 12.59
CA SER A 160 12.41 -3.88 11.92
C SER A 160 12.01 -4.28 10.51
N SER A 161 12.81 -3.88 9.51
CA SER A 161 12.43 -4.01 8.10
C SER A 161 12.32 -5.46 7.63
N ALA A 162 13.30 -6.30 7.97
CA ALA A 162 13.34 -7.69 7.51
C ALA A 162 12.12 -8.52 7.99
N PRO A 163 11.80 -8.62 9.29
CA PRO A 163 10.64 -9.39 9.74
C PRO A 163 9.32 -8.76 9.27
N ALA A 164 9.22 -7.44 9.15
CA ALA A 164 8.01 -6.79 8.64
C ALA A 164 7.73 -7.18 7.18
N ILE A 165 8.75 -7.15 6.32
CA ILE A 165 8.63 -7.53 4.90
C ILE A 165 8.30 -9.01 4.79
N VAL A 166 9.02 -9.88 5.51
CA VAL A 166 8.79 -11.33 5.47
C VAL A 166 7.37 -11.66 5.90
N LEU A 167 6.92 -11.12 7.03
CA LEU A 167 5.57 -11.40 7.54
C LEU A 167 4.49 -10.83 6.63
N TYR A 168 4.70 -9.65 6.04
CA TYR A 168 3.77 -9.07 5.08
C TYR A 168 3.51 -10.00 3.88
N PHE A 169 4.56 -10.63 3.34
CA PHE A 169 4.42 -11.54 2.20
C PHE A 169 4.04 -12.97 2.59
N VAL A 170 4.48 -13.48 3.74
CA VAL A 170 4.23 -14.88 4.15
C VAL A 170 2.82 -15.06 4.72
N LEU A 171 2.26 -14.08 5.43
CA LEU A 171 0.96 -14.21 6.08
C LEU A 171 -0.18 -14.51 5.09
N PRO A 172 -0.31 -13.84 3.92
CA PRO A 172 -1.32 -14.19 2.92
C PRO A 172 -1.29 -15.67 2.51
N PHE A 173 -0.11 -16.26 2.31
CA PHE A 173 0.02 -17.68 1.98
C PHE A 173 -0.45 -18.58 3.12
N GLY A 174 -0.17 -18.19 4.38
CA GLY A 174 -0.67 -18.89 5.55
C GLY A 174 -2.21 -18.91 5.59
N PHE A 175 -2.86 -17.77 5.34
CA PHE A 175 -4.32 -17.68 5.28
C PHE A 175 -4.92 -18.44 4.10
N ALA A 176 -4.28 -18.40 2.93
CA ALA A 176 -4.69 -19.20 1.78
C ALA A 176 -4.65 -20.71 2.09
N ALA A 177 -3.58 -21.17 2.75
CA ALA A 177 -3.46 -22.56 3.20
C ALA A 177 -4.51 -22.92 4.26
N LEU A 178 -4.77 -22.05 5.24
CA LEU A 178 -5.84 -22.25 6.23
C LEU A 178 -7.21 -22.34 5.56
N GLY A 179 -7.47 -21.53 4.53
CA GLY A 179 -8.72 -21.55 3.76
C GLY A 179 -8.96 -22.82 2.94
N SER A 180 -7.95 -23.68 2.78
CA SER A 180 -8.12 -25.02 2.19
C SER A 180 -8.76 -26.03 3.15
N ILE A 181 -8.80 -25.70 4.44
CA ILE A 181 -9.39 -26.53 5.48
C ILE A 181 -10.87 -26.16 5.60
N PRO A 182 -11.83 -27.10 5.40
CA PRO A 182 -13.26 -26.78 5.27
C PRO A 182 -13.83 -25.97 6.44
N PHE A 183 -13.45 -26.27 7.68
CA PHE A 183 -13.97 -25.58 8.87
C PHE A 183 -13.38 -24.16 9.06
N LEU A 184 -12.27 -23.83 8.38
CA LEU A 184 -11.62 -22.52 8.43
C LEU A 184 -11.94 -21.65 7.22
N ASN A 185 -12.57 -22.20 6.19
CA ASN A 185 -12.86 -21.49 4.94
C ASN A 185 -13.75 -20.27 5.21
N ASP A 186 -14.74 -20.40 6.09
CA ASP A 186 -15.61 -19.29 6.49
C ASP A 186 -14.78 -18.15 7.09
N ALA A 187 -13.86 -18.42 8.01
CA ALA A 187 -12.98 -17.39 8.58
C ALA A 187 -12.02 -16.81 7.52
N ALA A 188 -11.51 -17.64 6.61
CA ALA A 188 -10.62 -17.21 5.54
C ALA A 188 -11.28 -16.21 4.58
N GLN A 189 -12.59 -16.30 4.34
CA GLN A 189 -13.32 -15.32 3.51
C GLN A 189 -13.31 -13.90 4.11
N TRP A 190 -13.14 -13.77 5.42
CA TRP A 190 -13.11 -12.46 6.10
C TRP A 190 -11.68 -11.96 6.37
N LEU A 191 -10.70 -12.85 6.39
CA LEU A 191 -9.32 -12.54 6.80
C LEU A 191 -8.32 -12.58 5.65
N ASP A 192 -8.59 -13.31 4.57
CA ASP A 192 -7.70 -13.34 3.41
C ASP A 192 -7.87 -12.06 2.58
N VAL A 193 -6.90 -11.15 2.71
CA VAL A 193 -6.88 -9.87 1.97
C VAL A 193 -7.07 -10.12 0.48
N THR A 194 -6.40 -11.12 -0.09
CA THR A 194 -6.46 -11.47 -1.52
C THR A 194 -7.90 -11.74 -1.97
N ARG A 195 -8.68 -12.46 -1.15
CA ARG A 195 -10.09 -12.75 -1.43
C ARG A 195 -10.97 -11.52 -1.23
N THR A 196 -10.78 -10.79 -0.15
CA THR A 196 -11.62 -9.62 0.18
C THR A 196 -11.43 -8.43 -0.78
N THR A 197 -10.32 -8.39 -1.53
CA THR A 197 -10.03 -7.33 -2.50
C THR A 197 -10.16 -7.75 -3.96
N SER A 198 -10.34 -9.03 -4.27
CA SER A 198 -10.25 -9.54 -5.65
C SER A 198 -11.25 -8.89 -6.60
N SER A 199 -12.49 -8.68 -6.16
CA SER A 199 -13.56 -8.13 -7.00
C SER A 199 -13.58 -6.60 -7.07
N MET A 200 -12.74 -5.91 -6.30
CA MET A 200 -12.77 -4.44 -6.18
C MET A 200 -12.34 -3.70 -7.44
N THR A 201 -11.56 -4.34 -8.31
CA THR A 201 -11.12 -3.79 -9.60
C THR A 201 -12.13 -4.03 -10.71
N ASP A 202 -12.98 -5.05 -10.56
CA ASP A 202 -13.80 -5.58 -11.66
C ASP A 202 -15.21 -5.00 -11.61
N ARG A 203 -15.80 -4.95 -10.40
CA ARG A 203 -17.17 -4.49 -10.17
C ARG A 203 -17.35 -3.78 -8.83
N ALA A 204 -18.49 -3.12 -8.67
CA ALA A 204 -18.89 -2.59 -7.37
C ALA A 204 -19.12 -3.74 -6.37
N LEU A 205 -18.57 -3.57 -5.17
CA LEU A 205 -18.77 -4.52 -4.08
C LEU A 205 -20.20 -4.42 -3.52
N THR A 206 -20.73 -5.57 -3.15
CA THR A 206 -21.97 -5.69 -2.35
C THR A 206 -21.73 -5.26 -0.90
N ALA A 207 -22.81 -5.02 -0.15
CA ALA A 207 -22.71 -4.70 1.28
C ALA A 207 -21.97 -5.78 2.09
N HIS A 208 -22.14 -7.06 1.73
CA HIS A 208 -21.47 -8.18 2.39
C HIS A 208 -19.96 -8.16 2.12
N GLU A 209 -19.55 -7.94 0.87
CA GLU A 209 -18.13 -7.86 0.50
C GLU A 209 -17.46 -6.64 1.14
N TRP A 210 -18.17 -5.52 1.28
CA TRP A 210 -17.69 -4.37 2.04
C TRP A 210 -17.46 -4.69 3.52
N ALA A 211 -18.33 -5.51 4.13
CA ALA A 211 -18.14 -5.97 5.50
C ALA A 211 -16.90 -6.87 5.63
N GLN A 212 -16.70 -7.79 4.68
CA GLN A 212 -15.51 -8.64 4.62
C GLN A 212 -14.23 -7.81 4.46
N PHE A 213 -14.23 -6.86 3.52
CA PHE A 213 -13.12 -5.91 3.35
C PHE A 213 -12.84 -5.13 4.64
N ALA A 214 -13.86 -4.60 5.30
CA ALA A 214 -13.69 -3.82 6.54
C ALA A 214 -13.08 -4.65 7.67
N VAL A 215 -13.53 -5.91 7.85
CA VAL A 215 -12.95 -6.82 8.85
C VAL A 215 -11.50 -7.16 8.53
N SER A 216 -11.20 -7.45 7.27
CA SER A 216 -9.84 -7.68 6.79
C SER A 216 -8.93 -6.48 7.08
N GLN A 217 -9.37 -5.26 6.75
CA GLN A 217 -8.62 -4.04 7.07
C GLN A 217 -8.48 -3.79 8.57
N ALA A 218 -9.49 -4.14 9.38
CA ALA A 218 -9.39 -4.02 10.84
C ALA A 218 -8.26 -4.90 11.40
N VAL A 219 -8.12 -6.13 10.88
CA VAL A 219 -7.11 -7.09 11.34
C VAL A 219 -5.72 -6.78 10.79
N TRP A 220 -5.61 -6.38 9.51
CA TRP A 220 -4.31 -6.26 8.84
C TRP A 220 -3.74 -4.85 8.78
N LEU A 221 -4.59 -3.83 8.83
CA LEU A 221 -4.17 -2.44 8.78
C LEU A 221 -4.34 -1.77 10.14
N VAL A 222 -5.55 -1.81 10.72
CA VAL A 222 -5.85 -1.05 11.93
C VAL A 222 -5.16 -1.64 13.16
N LEU A 223 -5.26 -2.96 13.37
CA LEU A 223 -4.67 -3.63 14.53
C LEU A 223 -3.14 -3.48 14.59
N PRO A 224 -2.35 -3.76 13.52
CA PRO A 224 -0.90 -3.61 13.57
C PRO A 224 -0.49 -2.14 13.71
N LEU A 225 -1.22 -1.21 13.08
CA LEU A 225 -0.97 0.21 13.23
C LEU A 225 -1.20 0.67 14.68
N ALA A 226 -2.30 0.25 15.31
CA ALA A 226 -2.59 0.57 16.70
C ALA A 226 -1.49 0.03 17.64
N ILE A 227 -1.08 -1.22 17.45
CA ILE A 227 0.04 -1.84 18.19
C ILE A 227 1.32 -1.00 17.99
N GLY A 228 1.65 -0.66 16.75
CA GLY A 228 2.83 0.15 16.43
C GLY A 228 2.80 1.54 17.05
N LEU A 229 1.67 2.25 16.97
CA LEU A 229 1.51 3.57 17.57
C LEU A 229 1.67 3.53 19.10
N VAL A 230 1.09 2.53 19.78
CA VAL A 230 1.26 2.35 21.22
C VAL A 230 2.72 2.07 21.57
N ARG A 231 3.40 1.19 20.82
CA ARG A 231 4.82 0.87 21.01
C ARG A 231 5.71 2.09 20.81
N ILE A 232 5.46 2.91 19.79
CA ILE A 232 6.26 4.11 19.50
C ILE A 232 6.01 5.20 20.55
N ALA A 233 4.77 5.34 21.02
CA ALA A 233 4.42 6.33 22.04
C ALA A 233 5.01 5.99 23.41
N ARG A 234 5.00 4.72 23.80
CA ARG A 234 5.41 4.27 25.14
C ARG A 234 6.82 3.69 25.23
N GLY A 235 7.41 3.29 24.11
CA GLY A 235 8.71 2.62 24.08
C GLY A 235 9.88 3.55 24.39
N GLU A 236 10.87 3.04 25.12
CA GLU A 236 12.14 3.74 25.29
C GLU A 236 12.91 3.76 23.97
N ILE A 237 13.44 4.92 23.60
CA ILE A 237 14.29 5.05 22.42
C ILE A 237 15.72 4.98 22.91
N ARG A 238 16.31 3.80 22.77
CA ARG A 238 17.67 3.55 23.25
C ARG A 238 18.67 4.25 22.33
N ALA A 239 19.48 5.12 22.91
CA ALA A 239 20.78 5.49 22.35
C ALA A 239 21.73 4.30 22.52
N ALA A 240 22.67 4.12 21.58
CA ALA A 240 23.79 3.22 21.80
C ALA A 240 24.70 3.77 22.90
#